data_AF-A0A0T6VXT2-F1
#
_entry.id   AF-A0A0T6VXT2-F1
#
_cell.length_a   1.000
_cell.length_b   1.000
_cell.length_c   1.000
_cell.angle_alpha   90.00
_cell.angle_beta   90.00
_cell.angle_gamma   90.00
#
_symmetry.space_group_name_H-M   'P 1'
#
loop_
_entity.id
_entity.type
_entity.pdbx_description
1 polymer ?
#
loop_
_entity_poly.entity_id
_entity_poly.type
_entity_poly.pdbx_seq_one_letter_code
_entity_poly.pdbx_strand_id
1 'polypeptide(L)'
;MLSGYCAGWSLRTLLHEGLNGVPGKVEAAPPKHLSSAIGQMVNFLGTLQNEWAGAQAFSSFDTYLAPFIRKDNLDYATVRQCIQEFVYNLNVPSRWGTQTPFTNITFDWVCPDDLREQIPIIGGEEMPFSYGELQAEMDMINQAYIEVMTAGEITWQQALEHLLKRRGLLDAVVFSGGEPTIQPALLPAMQQTRTLGFRNGLHTGVPQLRRLTPLLPYLDWVGLDIKALPSDYELITTNRRAGLDSWAAIDALRTADVDFECRLTWHGACPLSGEDRLRVCSTLRPLFETLEFRA
;
A
#
# COMPACT_ATOMS: atom_id res chain seq x y z
N MET A 1 -7.05 0.19 22.21
CA MET A 1 -5.60 0.28 22.54
C MET A 1 -5.09 1.52 21.81
N LEU A 2 -4.48 2.49 22.51
CA LEU A 2 -3.81 3.59 21.82
C LEU A 2 -2.52 3.05 21.19
N SER A 3 -2.37 3.21 19.88
CA SER A 3 -1.19 2.80 19.12
C SER A 3 -0.80 3.89 18.13
N GLY A 4 0.43 3.84 17.61
CA GLY A 4 0.83 4.69 16.49
C GLY A 4 0.09 4.31 15.20
N TYR A 5 0.01 5.23 14.24
CA TYR A 5 -0.67 4.98 12.96
C TYR A 5 0.23 4.22 11.97
N CYS A 6 1.01 4.91 11.14
CA CYS A 6 1.98 4.30 10.22
C CYS A 6 3.41 4.49 10.71
N ALA A 7 4.31 3.60 10.30
CA ALA A 7 5.75 3.71 10.57
C ALA A 7 6.59 3.21 9.39
N GLY A 8 7.65 3.95 9.08
CA GLY A 8 8.75 3.48 8.24
C GLY A 8 9.90 3.02 9.11
N TRP A 9 10.43 1.84 8.83
CA TRP A 9 11.48 1.19 9.61
C TRP A 9 12.78 1.16 8.84
N SER A 10 13.88 1.31 9.57
CA SER A 10 15.22 1.14 9.03
C SER A 10 15.47 -0.35 8.79
N LEU A 11 15.40 -0.77 7.53
CA LEU A 11 15.77 -2.14 7.15
C LEU A 11 17.23 -2.41 7.51
N ARG A 12 18.10 -1.42 7.32
CA ARG A 12 19.50 -1.48 7.76
C ARG A 12 19.61 -1.85 9.25
N THR A 13 18.88 -1.18 10.13
CA THR A 13 18.94 -1.46 11.57
C THR A 13 18.50 -2.90 11.87
N LEU A 14 17.39 -3.35 11.27
CA LEU A 14 16.94 -4.74 11.42
C LEU A 14 18.01 -5.75 10.95
N LEU A 15 18.69 -5.49 9.84
CA LEU A 15 19.72 -6.38 9.31
C LEU A 15 21.02 -6.35 10.13
N HIS A 16 21.34 -5.22 10.77
CA HIS A 16 22.54 -5.05 11.59
C HIS A 16 22.39 -5.56 13.02
N GLU A 17 21.19 -5.44 13.61
CA GLU A 17 20.94 -5.78 15.01
C GLU A 17 20.15 -7.10 15.15
N GLY A 18 19.37 -7.46 14.13
CA GLY A 18 18.39 -8.52 14.19
C GLY A 18 17.08 -8.07 14.86
N LEU A 19 16.13 -8.99 15.02
CA LEU A 19 14.86 -8.73 15.70
C LEU A 19 15.01 -8.96 17.21
N ASN A 20 15.34 -7.90 17.95
CA ASN A 20 15.67 -7.93 19.38
C ASN A 20 15.04 -6.75 20.17
N GLY A 21 15.37 -6.60 21.45
CA GLY A 21 15.15 -5.37 22.21
C GLY A 21 13.99 -5.40 23.20
N VAL A 22 13.35 -6.56 23.39
CA VAL A 22 12.21 -6.72 24.33
C VAL A 22 12.61 -7.61 25.51
N PRO A 23 12.75 -7.06 26.74
CA PRO A 23 13.17 -7.84 27.90
C PRO A 23 12.29 -9.07 28.15
N GLY A 24 12.92 -10.23 28.33
CA GLY A 24 12.23 -11.48 28.62
C GLY A 24 11.53 -12.12 27.42
N LYS A 25 11.80 -11.66 26.19
CA LYS A 25 11.36 -12.30 24.95
C LYS A 25 12.54 -12.94 24.21
N VAL A 26 12.21 -13.90 23.34
CA VAL A 26 13.19 -14.51 22.44
C VAL A 26 13.58 -13.49 21.38
N GLU A 27 14.87 -13.40 21.10
CA GLU A 27 15.45 -12.46 20.13
C GLU A 27 16.11 -13.22 18.98
N ALA A 28 16.19 -12.59 17.81
CA ALA A 28 16.94 -13.07 16.67
C ALA A 28 18.19 -12.21 16.48
N ALA A 29 19.36 -12.85 16.40
CA ALA A 29 20.61 -12.19 16.05
C ALA A 29 20.61 -11.73 14.58
N PRO A 30 21.54 -10.84 14.17
CA PRO A 30 21.62 -10.35 12.80
C PRO A 30 21.65 -11.50 11.76
N PRO A 31 20.85 -11.43 10.70
CA PRO A 31 20.81 -12.47 9.67
C PRO A 31 22.16 -12.59 8.95
N LYS A 32 22.53 -13.83 8.59
CA LYS A 32 23.79 -14.12 7.87
C LYS A 32 23.59 -14.53 6.40
N HIS A 33 22.35 -14.85 6.05
CA HIS A 33 21.93 -15.35 4.73
C HIS A 33 20.62 -14.68 4.32
N LEU A 34 20.38 -14.58 3.01
CA LEU A 34 19.17 -13.94 2.46
C LEU A 34 17.88 -14.53 3.04
N SER A 35 17.76 -15.85 3.12
CA SER A 35 16.59 -16.53 3.68
C SER A 35 16.31 -16.12 5.14
N SER A 36 17.36 -16.02 5.96
CA SER A 36 17.24 -15.56 7.35
C SER A 36 16.84 -14.09 7.45
N ALA A 37 17.33 -13.24 6.54
CA ALA A 37 16.95 -11.83 6.47
C ALA A 37 15.46 -11.69 6.13
N ILE A 38 15.00 -12.39 5.09
CA ILE A 38 13.58 -12.45 4.70
C ILE A 38 12.70 -12.94 5.84
N GLY A 39 13.07 -14.04 6.51
CA GLY A 39 12.31 -14.55 7.65
C GLY A 39 12.20 -13.55 8.80
N GLN A 40 13.28 -12.83 9.12
CA GLN A 40 13.23 -11.79 10.14
C GLN A 40 12.36 -10.59 9.72
N MET A 41 12.41 -10.17 8.46
CA MET A 41 11.55 -9.09 7.93
C MET A 41 10.07 -9.45 8.02
N VAL A 42 9.70 -10.68 7.64
CA VAL A 42 8.32 -11.19 7.76
C VAL A 42 7.87 -11.17 9.22
N ASN A 43 8.69 -11.70 10.13
CA ASN A 43 8.37 -11.72 11.56
C ASN A 43 8.25 -10.31 12.13
N PHE A 44 9.12 -9.39 11.71
CA PHE A 44 9.11 -8.00 12.14
C PHE A 44 7.81 -7.30 11.72
N LEU A 45 7.49 -7.29 10.44
CA LEU A 45 6.28 -6.65 9.90
C LEU A 45 5.00 -7.33 10.44
N GLY A 46 5.00 -8.65 10.51
CA GLY A 46 3.89 -9.45 11.04
C GLY A 46 3.67 -9.29 12.55
N THR A 47 4.71 -8.96 13.31
CA THR A 47 4.58 -8.62 14.73
C THR A 47 4.02 -7.22 14.89
N LEU A 48 4.63 -6.24 14.21
CA LEU A 48 4.29 -4.82 14.35
C LEU A 48 2.90 -4.44 13.88
N GLN A 49 2.26 -5.22 12.99
CA GLN A 49 0.86 -5.00 12.65
C GLN A 49 -0.08 -5.05 13.88
N ASN A 50 0.33 -5.70 14.97
CA ASN A 50 -0.46 -5.75 16.20
C ASN A 50 -0.22 -4.55 17.11
N GLU A 51 0.84 -3.79 16.85
CA GLU A 51 1.29 -2.65 17.67
C GLU A 51 1.01 -1.30 17.00
N TRP A 52 0.62 -1.31 15.71
CA TRP A 52 0.36 -0.13 14.89
C TRP A 52 -0.94 -0.28 14.10
N ALA A 53 -1.67 0.82 13.96
CA ALA A 53 -2.98 0.82 13.28
C ALA A 53 -2.91 0.92 11.75
N GLY A 54 -1.75 1.30 11.20
CA GLY A 54 -1.57 1.63 9.79
C GLY A 54 -0.35 0.96 9.15
N ALA A 55 0.05 1.51 7.99
CA ALA A 55 1.07 0.93 7.13
C ALA A 55 2.43 0.81 7.81
N GLN A 56 3.11 -0.31 7.58
CA GLN A 56 4.49 -0.57 8.00
C GLN A 56 5.38 -0.62 6.77
N ALA A 57 6.49 0.11 6.77
CA ALA A 57 7.31 0.24 5.57
C ALA A 57 8.79 -0.09 5.77
N PHE A 58 9.42 -0.64 4.72
CA PHE A 58 10.87 -0.66 4.56
C PHE A 58 11.27 0.14 3.33
N SER A 59 12.37 0.88 3.43
CA SER A 59 12.99 1.58 2.30
C SER A 59 14.26 0.87 1.84
N SER A 60 14.67 1.10 0.58
CA SER A 60 15.90 0.57 0.00
C SER A 60 16.00 -0.96 0.07
N PHE A 61 14.90 -1.63 -0.26
CA PHE A 61 14.73 -3.07 -0.13
C PHE A 61 15.73 -3.86 -1.01
N ASP A 62 15.88 -3.46 -2.27
CA ASP A 62 16.85 -4.01 -3.21
C ASP A 62 18.28 -3.73 -2.76
N THR A 63 18.60 -2.48 -2.44
CA THR A 63 19.96 -2.08 -2.04
C THR A 63 20.44 -2.84 -0.81
N TYR A 64 19.61 -2.95 0.24
CA TYR A 64 20.03 -3.60 1.49
C TYR A 64 20.04 -5.13 1.45
N LEU A 65 19.31 -5.77 0.53
CA LEU A 65 19.32 -7.22 0.38
C LEU A 65 20.35 -7.73 -0.63
N ALA A 66 20.76 -6.89 -1.58
CA ALA A 66 21.76 -7.22 -2.60
C ALA A 66 23.09 -7.79 -2.03
N PRO A 67 23.64 -7.31 -0.89
CA PRO A 67 24.86 -7.86 -0.31
C PRO A 67 24.79 -9.36 0.01
N PHE A 68 23.62 -9.86 0.43
CA PHE A 68 23.45 -11.29 0.76
C PHE A 68 23.56 -12.17 -0.49
N ILE A 69 23.11 -11.67 -1.64
CA ILE A 69 23.18 -12.37 -2.93
C ILE A 69 24.63 -12.52 -3.35
N ARG A 70 25.40 -11.42 -3.30
CA ARG A 70 26.83 -11.42 -3.65
C ARG A 70 27.64 -12.30 -2.70
N LYS A 71 27.44 -12.15 -1.39
CA LYS A 71 28.18 -12.88 -0.36
C LYS A 71 28.03 -14.40 -0.53
N ASP A 72 26.80 -14.86 -0.71
CA ASP A 72 26.50 -16.29 -0.81
C ASP A 72 26.54 -16.81 -2.27
N ASN A 73 26.87 -15.94 -3.23
CA ASN A 73 26.88 -16.22 -4.68
C ASN A 73 25.59 -16.91 -5.15
N LEU A 74 24.44 -16.33 -4.78
CA LEU A 74 23.13 -16.94 -5.04
C LEU A 74 22.76 -16.86 -6.52
N ASP A 75 22.12 -17.92 -7.00
CA ASP A 75 21.52 -17.91 -8.33
C ASP A 75 20.12 -17.25 -8.33
N TYR A 76 19.66 -16.90 -9.53
CA TYR A 76 18.35 -16.26 -9.71
C TYR A 76 17.21 -17.10 -9.13
N ALA A 77 17.26 -18.42 -9.27
CA ALA A 77 16.22 -19.32 -8.78
C ALA A 77 16.07 -19.24 -7.26
N THR A 78 17.19 -19.22 -6.53
CA THR A 78 17.21 -19.08 -5.07
C THR A 78 16.72 -17.71 -4.62
N VAL A 79 17.15 -16.64 -5.31
CA VAL A 79 16.70 -15.27 -5.01
C VAL A 79 15.19 -15.15 -5.23
N ARG A 80 14.69 -15.61 -6.37
CA ARG A 80 13.26 -15.62 -6.69
C ARG A 80 12.45 -16.42 -5.67
N GLN A 81 12.97 -17.55 -5.21
CA GLN A 81 12.31 -18.34 -4.17
C GLN A 81 12.23 -17.58 -2.84
N CYS A 82 13.31 -16.92 -2.40
CA CYS A 82 13.30 -16.09 -1.18
C CYS A 82 12.30 -14.92 -1.29
N ILE A 83 12.23 -14.27 -2.45
CA ILE A 83 11.28 -13.18 -2.70
C ILE A 83 9.84 -13.71 -2.75
N GLN A 84 9.60 -14.89 -3.31
CA GLN A 84 8.30 -15.55 -3.28
C GLN A 84 7.87 -15.85 -1.84
N GLU A 85 8.77 -16.39 -1.01
CA GLU A 85 8.51 -16.64 0.40
C GLU A 85 8.17 -15.35 1.15
N PHE A 86 8.90 -14.26 0.89
CA PHE A 86 8.60 -12.95 1.47
C PHE A 86 7.17 -12.50 1.14
N VAL A 87 6.81 -12.47 -0.15
CA VAL A 87 5.48 -12.02 -0.61
C VAL A 87 4.39 -12.92 -0.05
N TYR A 88 4.56 -14.24 -0.09
CA TYR A 88 3.51 -15.18 0.33
C TYR A 88 3.28 -15.12 1.83
N ASN A 89 4.34 -15.08 2.64
CA ASN A 89 4.19 -15.03 4.09
C ASN A 89 3.61 -13.70 4.58
N LEU A 90 3.85 -12.58 3.89
CA LEU A 90 3.17 -11.32 4.21
C LEU A 90 1.68 -11.32 3.84
N ASN A 91 1.27 -12.14 2.88
CA ASN A 91 -0.13 -12.24 2.43
C ASN A 91 -0.92 -13.36 3.14
N VAL A 92 -0.38 -13.94 4.22
CA VAL A 92 -1.10 -14.83 5.13
C VAL A 92 -1.22 -14.15 6.49
N PRO A 93 -2.44 -13.96 7.04
CA PRO A 93 -2.58 -13.34 8.34
C PRO A 93 -2.03 -14.26 9.43
N SER A 94 -1.30 -13.70 10.38
CA SER A 94 -0.69 -14.47 11.48
C SER A 94 -1.72 -14.96 12.52
N ARG A 95 -2.94 -14.38 12.52
CA ARG A 95 -4.07 -14.80 13.35
C ARG A 95 -5.33 -14.96 12.49
N TRP A 96 -6.07 -16.05 12.73
CA TRP A 96 -7.37 -16.24 12.09
C TRP A 96 -8.37 -15.15 12.52
N GLY A 97 -8.92 -14.45 11.52
CA GLY A 97 -9.83 -13.33 11.70
C GLY A 97 -9.18 -11.95 11.63
N THR A 98 -7.85 -11.83 11.50
CA THR A 98 -7.19 -10.55 11.23
C THR A 98 -6.93 -10.36 9.74
N GLN A 99 -6.76 -9.09 9.32
CA GLN A 99 -6.24 -8.78 7.99
C GLN A 99 -4.73 -9.06 7.95
N THR A 100 -4.18 -9.15 6.75
CA THR A 100 -2.74 -9.19 6.52
C THR A 100 -2.11 -7.83 6.88
N PRO A 101 -0.81 -7.77 7.20
CA PRO A 101 -0.11 -6.52 7.42
C PRO A 101 -0.28 -5.58 6.22
N PHE A 102 -0.64 -4.33 6.45
CA PHE A 102 -0.58 -3.32 5.39
C PHE A 102 0.88 -2.85 5.25
N THR A 103 1.57 -3.33 4.22
CA THR A 103 3.02 -3.11 4.06
C THR A 103 3.37 -2.33 2.81
N ASN A 104 4.39 -1.48 2.91
CA ASN A 104 5.02 -0.83 1.78
C ASN A 104 6.51 -1.19 1.74
N ILE A 105 7.01 -1.52 0.55
CA ILE A 105 8.44 -1.64 0.32
C ILE A 105 8.85 -0.70 -0.81
N THR A 106 9.96 -0.01 -0.62
CA THR A 106 10.52 0.91 -1.61
C THR A 106 11.78 0.31 -2.20
N PHE A 107 11.89 0.42 -3.52
CA PHE A 107 13.04 0.01 -4.31
C PHE A 107 13.77 1.24 -4.82
N ASP A 108 15.09 1.23 -4.75
CA ASP A 108 15.91 2.33 -5.23
C ASP A 108 16.15 2.25 -6.74
N TRP A 109 16.09 1.05 -7.33
CA TRP A 109 16.39 0.71 -8.74
C TRP A 109 17.84 0.92 -9.16
N VAL A 110 18.44 2.01 -8.71
CA VAL A 110 19.85 2.34 -8.87
C VAL A 110 20.39 2.66 -7.48
N CYS A 111 21.58 2.14 -7.15
CA CYS A 111 22.17 2.39 -5.83
C CYS A 111 22.23 3.91 -5.54
N PRO A 112 21.60 4.38 -4.43
CA PRO A 112 21.63 5.78 -4.04
C PRO A 112 23.06 6.29 -3.80
N ASP A 113 23.31 7.56 -4.12
CA ASP A 113 24.63 8.19 -3.99
C ASP A 113 25.17 8.16 -2.54
N ASP A 114 24.28 8.31 -1.56
CA ASP A 114 24.62 8.29 -0.13
C ASP A 114 24.98 6.90 0.39
N LEU A 115 24.48 5.84 -0.24
CA LEU A 115 24.81 4.44 0.09
C LEU A 115 25.98 3.90 -0.72
N ARG A 116 26.25 4.47 -1.89
CA ARG A 116 27.18 3.94 -2.91
C ARG A 116 28.55 3.57 -2.37
N GLU A 117 29.15 4.42 -1.53
CA GLU A 117 30.49 4.21 -0.97
C GLU A 117 30.50 3.45 0.36
N GLN A 118 29.32 3.17 0.94
CA GLN A 118 29.22 2.47 2.20
C GLN A 118 29.49 0.97 2.02
N ILE A 119 30.12 0.37 3.03
CA ILE A 119 30.39 -1.05 3.09
C ILE A 119 29.24 -1.75 3.84
N PRO A 120 28.57 -2.75 3.23
CA PRO A 120 27.55 -3.54 3.91
C PRO A 120 28.19 -4.39 5.03
N ILE A 121 27.44 -4.56 6.11
CA ILE A 121 27.81 -5.46 7.21
C ILE A 121 26.79 -6.61 7.23
N ILE A 122 27.27 -7.84 7.20
CA ILE A 122 26.42 -9.04 7.30
C ILE A 122 26.88 -9.87 8.49
N GLY A 123 25.96 -10.16 9.42
CA GLY A 123 26.29 -10.97 10.59
C GLY A 123 27.38 -10.37 11.49
N GLY A 124 27.58 -9.05 11.45
CA GLY A 124 28.62 -8.33 12.18
C GLY A 124 29.97 -8.19 11.46
N GLU A 125 30.09 -8.69 10.21
CA GLU A 125 31.31 -8.62 9.41
C GLU A 125 31.16 -7.66 8.23
N GLU A 126 32.14 -6.78 8.02
CA GLU A 126 32.22 -5.92 6.83
C GLU A 126 32.48 -6.75 5.58
N MET A 127 31.76 -6.44 4.50
CA MET A 127 31.91 -7.13 3.22
C MET A 127 33.06 -6.52 2.40
N PRO A 128 33.71 -7.31 1.53
CA PRO A 128 34.84 -6.83 0.73
C PRO A 128 34.41 -5.99 -0.50
N PHE A 129 33.20 -5.44 -0.50
CA PHE A 129 32.60 -4.68 -1.59
C PHE A 129 31.67 -3.61 -1.01
N SER A 130 31.44 -2.54 -1.77
CA SER A 130 30.51 -1.44 -1.44
C SER A 130 29.12 -1.68 -2.04
N TYR A 131 28.09 -0.96 -1.57
CA TYR A 131 26.75 -1.05 -2.18
C TYR A 131 26.76 -0.61 -3.66
N GLY A 132 27.62 0.34 -4.04
CA GLY A 132 27.74 0.81 -5.42
C GLY A 132 28.17 -0.27 -6.43
N GLU A 133 28.70 -1.40 -5.97
CA GLU A 133 29.15 -2.52 -6.79
C GLU A 133 28.08 -3.61 -6.98
N LEU A 134 26.86 -3.41 -6.47
CA LEU A 134 25.83 -4.45 -6.34
C LEU A 134 24.63 -4.27 -7.30
N GLN A 135 24.79 -3.49 -8.37
CA GLN A 135 23.68 -3.23 -9.31
C GLN A 135 23.10 -4.52 -9.89
N ALA A 136 23.93 -5.51 -10.21
CA ALA A 136 23.47 -6.79 -10.77
C ALA A 136 22.57 -7.57 -9.77
N GLU A 137 22.90 -7.54 -8.48
CA GLU A 137 22.12 -8.17 -7.42
C GLU A 137 20.83 -7.40 -7.13
N MET A 138 20.86 -6.05 -7.19
CA MET A 138 19.67 -5.22 -7.11
C MET A 138 18.71 -5.54 -8.26
N ASP A 139 19.20 -5.57 -9.49
CA ASP A 139 18.41 -5.93 -10.67
C ASP A 139 17.80 -7.33 -10.54
N MET A 140 18.54 -8.27 -9.96
CA MET A 140 18.06 -9.63 -9.69
C MET A 140 16.87 -9.63 -8.72
N ILE A 141 16.94 -8.84 -7.64
CA ILE A 141 15.85 -8.67 -6.66
C ILE A 141 14.65 -8.01 -7.33
N ASN A 142 14.89 -6.95 -8.11
CA ASN A 142 13.85 -6.18 -8.82
C ASN A 142 13.08 -7.08 -9.77
N GLN A 143 13.79 -7.85 -10.60
CA GLN A 143 13.20 -8.81 -11.52
C GLN A 143 12.40 -9.89 -10.78
N ALA A 144 13.01 -10.51 -9.76
CA ALA A 144 12.36 -11.54 -8.96
C ALA A 144 11.05 -11.04 -8.31
N TYR A 145 11.06 -9.83 -7.76
CA TYR A 145 9.89 -9.23 -7.13
C TYR A 145 8.77 -8.96 -8.13
N ILE A 146 9.09 -8.37 -9.28
CA ILE A 146 8.11 -8.11 -10.35
C ILE A 146 7.50 -9.42 -10.84
N GLU A 147 8.32 -10.44 -11.11
CA GLU A 147 7.83 -11.75 -11.57
C GLU A 147 6.92 -12.42 -10.53
N VAL A 148 7.27 -12.37 -9.25
CA VAL A 148 6.45 -12.95 -8.18
C VAL A 148 5.11 -12.21 -8.05
N MET A 149 5.13 -10.88 -8.07
CA MET A 149 3.91 -10.06 -7.95
C MET A 149 2.99 -10.18 -9.17
N THR A 150 3.55 -10.32 -10.36
CA THR A 150 2.79 -10.48 -11.63
C THR A 150 2.33 -11.92 -11.86
N ALA A 151 3.01 -12.92 -11.31
CA ALA A 151 2.54 -14.30 -11.37
C ALA A 151 1.20 -14.53 -10.65
N GLY A 152 0.85 -13.64 -9.71
CA GLY A 152 -0.43 -13.63 -8.99
C GLY A 152 -1.57 -12.89 -9.70
N GLU A 153 -1.41 -12.50 -10.98
CA GLU A 153 -2.42 -11.76 -11.72
C GLU A 153 -3.78 -12.49 -11.75
N ILE A 154 -4.78 -11.86 -11.14
CA ILE A 154 -6.18 -12.27 -11.26
C ILE A 154 -6.74 -11.58 -12.51
N THR A 155 -7.02 -12.38 -13.52
CA THR A 155 -7.77 -11.90 -14.68
C THR A 155 -9.18 -11.50 -14.27
N TRP A 156 -9.76 -10.55 -15.00
CA TRP A 156 -11.15 -10.18 -14.79
C TRP A 156 -12.11 -11.38 -14.92
N GLN A 157 -11.80 -12.33 -15.81
CA GLN A 157 -12.57 -13.57 -15.93
C GLN A 157 -12.55 -14.40 -14.64
N GLN A 158 -11.38 -14.58 -14.03
CA GLN A 158 -11.28 -15.28 -12.74
C GLN A 158 -12.04 -14.53 -11.63
N ALA A 159 -12.01 -13.20 -11.63
CA ALA A 159 -12.80 -12.39 -10.71
C ALA A 159 -14.32 -12.62 -10.92
N LEU A 160 -14.80 -12.64 -12.17
CA LEU A 160 -16.20 -12.93 -12.49
C LEU A 160 -16.60 -14.35 -12.05
N GLU A 161 -15.76 -15.35 -12.30
CA GLU A 161 -16.00 -16.74 -11.86
C GLU A 161 -16.09 -16.83 -10.33
N HIS A 162 -15.28 -16.05 -9.61
CA HIS A 162 -15.38 -15.95 -8.15
C HIS A 162 -16.71 -15.31 -7.74
N LEU A 163 -17.08 -14.17 -8.33
CA LEU A 163 -18.32 -13.46 -8.01
C LEU A 163 -19.55 -14.33 -8.26
N LEU A 164 -19.58 -15.08 -9.38
CA LEU A 164 -20.67 -16.00 -9.70
C LEU A 164 -20.89 -17.05 -8.60
N LYS A 165 -19.81 -17.62 -8.03
CA LYS A 165 -19.88 -18.58 -6.92
C LYS A 165 -20.38 -17.97 -5.61
N ARG A 166 -20.33 -16.64 -5.49
CA ARG A 166 -20.73 -15.88 -4.30
C ARG A 166 -22.06 -15.15 -4.48
N ARG A 167 -22.76 -15.35 -5.60
CA ARG A 167 -24.07 -14.74 -5.83
C ARG A 167 -25.06 -15.19 -4.75
N GLY A 168 -25.71 -14.22 -4.10
CA GLY A 168 -26.59 -14.45 -2.95
C GLY A 168 -25.87 -14.55 -1.59
N LEU A 169 -24.55 -14.55 -1.58
CA LEU A 169 -23.73 -14.42 -0.36
C LEU A 169 -23.10 -13.03 -0.22
N LEU A 170 -22.83 -12.37 -1.34
CA LEU A 170 -22.32 -11.00 -1.40
C LEU A 170 -23.37 -10.08 -2.04
N ASP A 171 -23.52 -8.88 -1.50
CA ASP A 171 -24.47 -7.89 -1.99
C ASP A 171 -23.86 -6.92 -3.01
N ALA A 172 -22.56 -6.65 -2.89
CA ALA A 172 -21.90 -5.59 -3.63
C ALA A 172 -20.45 -5.91 -3.98
N VAL A 173 -19.96 -5.27 -5.04
CA VAL A 173 -18.55 -5.23 -5.44
C VAL A 173 -18.05 -3.80 -5.29
N VAL A 174 -17.02 -3.59 -4.47
CA VAL A 174 -16.38 -2.27 -4.31
C VAL A 174 -15.12 -2.22 -5.16
N PHE A 175 -15.08 -1.30 -6.11
CA PHE A 175 -13.91 -1.04 -6.94
C PHE A 175 -12.98 -0.07 -6.21
N SER A 176 -11.71 -0.46 -6.04
CA SER A 176 -10.69 0.25 -5.25
C SER A 176 -9.31 0.06 -5.89
N GLY A 177 -8.29 0.73 -5.35
CA GLY A 177 -6.91 0.76 -5.85
C GLY A 177 -6.30 2.15 -5.70
N GLY A 178 -5.17 2.42 -6.37
CA GLY A 178 -4.53 3.74 -6.33
C GLY A 178 -5.49 4.87 -6.75
N GLU A 179 -5.97 4.85 -7.99
CA GLU A 179 -7.11 5.66 -8.44
C GLU A 179 -7.90 4.86 -9.48
N PRO A 180 -9.05 4.24 -9.13
CA PRO A 180 -9.73 3.33 -10.05
C PRO A 180 -10.24 4.03 -11.31
N THR A 181 -10.61 5.31 -11.23
CA THR A 181 -11.17 6.05 -12.39
C THR A 181 -10.17 6.21 -13.54
N ILE A 182 -8.87 5.94 -13.33
CA ILE A 182 -7.91 5.92 -14.44
C ILE A 182 -7.90 4.62 -15.25
N GLN A 183 -8.53 3.56 -14.75
CA GLN A 183 -8.53 2.26 -15.39
C GLN A 183 -9.58 2.19 -16.51
N PRO A 184 -9.19 1.98 -17.79
CA PRO A 184 -10.14 1.90 -18.89
C PRO A 184 -11.19 0.78 -18.74
N ALA A 185 -10.81 -0.28 -18.03
CA ALA A 185 -11.67 -1.45 -17.80
C ALA A 185 -12.73 -1.22 -16.70
N LEU A 186 -12.73 -0.10 -15.99
CA LEU A 186 -13.63 0.11 -14.84
C LEU A 186 -15.11 0.12 -15.25
N LEU A 187 -15.45 0.89 -16.29
CA LEU A 187 -16.83 0.97 -16.76
C LEU A 187 -17.40 -0.38 -17.24
N PRO A 188 -16.73 -1.13 -18.15
CA PRO A 188 -17.24 -2.44 -18.55
C PRO A 188 -17.31 -3.43 -17.38
N ALA A 189 -16.38 -3.35 -16.42
CA ALA A 189 -16.41 -4.18 -15.22
C ALA A 189 -17.66 -3.89 -14.36
N MET A 190 -17.99 -2.62 -14.12
CA MET A 190 -19.19 -2.19 -13.39
C MET A 190 -20.49 -2.60 -14.09
N GLN A 191 -20.53 -2.53 -15.42
CA GLN A 191 -21.67 -3.01 -16.21
C GLN A 191 -21.88 -4.52 -16.05
N GLN A 192 -20.79 -5.29 -16.04
CA GLN A 192 -20.85 -6.73 -15.87
C GLN A 192 -21.26 -7.13 -14.46
N THR A 193 -20.75 -6.48 -13.40
CA THR A 193 -21.17 -6.76 -12.03
C THR A 193 -22.66 -6.44 -11.80
N ARG A 194 -23.18 -5.36 -12.40
CA ARG A 194 -24.62 -5.07 -12.42
C ARG A 194 -25.42 -6.18 -13.11
N THR A 195 -24.95 -6.65 -14.26
CA THR A 195 -25.59 -7.75 -15.00
C THR A 195 -25.64 -9.04 -14.16
N LEU A 196 -24.64 -9.28 -13.30
CA LEU A 196 -24.61 -10.39 -12.36
C LEU A 196 -25.53 -10.21 -11.14
N GLY A 197 -26.11 -9.02 -10.95
CA GLY A 197 -27.02 -8.67 -9.87
C GLY A 197 -26.36 -8.10 -8.62
N PHE A 198 -25.09 -7.69 -8.69
CA PHE A 198 -24.41 -7.02 -7.58
C PHE A 198 -24.68 -5.51 -7.60
N ARG A 199 -24.68 -4.92 -6.41
CA ARG A 199 -24.46 -3.48 -6.24
C ARG A 199 -22.99 -3.12 -6.48
N ASN A 200 -22.71 -1.89 -6.83
CA ASN A 200 -21.36 -1.38 -7.06
C ASN A 200 -21.02 -0.24 -6.10
N GLY A 201 -19.90 -0.42 -5.40
CA GLY A 201 -19.22 0.64 -4.68
C GLY A 201 -17.98 1.14 -5.42
N LEU A 202 -17.54 2.36 -5.15
CA LEU A 202 -16.29 2.90 -5.68
C LEU A 202 -15.53 3.69 -4.62
N HIS A 203 -14.24 3.42 -4.44
CA HIS A 203 -13.32 4.29 -3.70
C HIS A 203 -12.55 5.15 -4.69
N THR A 204 -12.57 6.47 -4.52
CA THR A 204 -11.89 7.39 -5.45
C THR A 204 -11.60 8.74 -4.82
N GLY A 205 -10.51 9.38 -5.24
CA GLY A 205 -10.25 10.79 -4.96
C GLY A 205 -10.82 11.73 -6.02
N VAL A 206 -11.34 11.18 -7.13
CA VAL A 206 -11.87 11.90 -8.30
C VAL A 206 -10.94 13.03 -8.76
N PRO A 207 -9.69 12.74 -9.16
CA PRO A 207 -8.78 13.78 -9.65
C PRO A 207 -9.24 14.37 -10.99
N GLN A 208 -10.21 13.73 -11.67
CA GLN A 208 -10.77 14.15 -12.94
C GLN A 208 -12.26 13.82 -13.00
N LEU A 209 -13.13 14.81 -12.82
CA LEU A 209 -14.58 14.61 -12.76
C LEU A 209 -15.15 13.92 -14.00
N ARG A 210 -14.62 14.26 -15.18
CA ARG A 210 -15.02 13.67 -16.48
C ARG A 210 -14.91 12.14 -16.54
N ARG A 211 -14.08 11.53 -15.68
CA ARG A 211 -13.92 10.07 -15.62
C ARG A 211 -14.93 9.40 -14.68
N LEU A 212 -15.45 10.14 -13.70
CA LEU A 212 -16.50 9.67 -12.81
C LEU A 212 -17.87 9.71 -13.50
N THR A 213 -18.17 10.78 -14.26
CA THR A 213 -19.50 11.01 -14.84
C THR A 213 -20.09 9.80 -15.59
N PRO A 214 -19.35 9.07 -16.45
CA PRO A 214 -19.88 7.89 -17.15
C PRO A 214 -20.20 6.70 -16.22
N LEU A 215 -19.65 6.68 -15.01
CA LEU A 215 -19.79 5.59 -14.05
C LEU A 215 -21.02 5.76 -13.16
N LEU A 216 -21.50 7.01 -12.97
CA LEU A 216 -22.60 7.36 -12.07
C LEU A 216 -23.84 6.45 -12.21
N PRO A 217 -24.33 6.11 -13.43
CA PRO A 217 -25.50 5.23 -13.59
C PRO A 217 -25.29 3.80 -13.06
N TYR A 218 -24.05 3.40 -12.83
CA TYR A 218 -23.69 2.06 -12.40
C TYR A 218 -23.27 1.99 -10.94
N LEU A 219 -23.24 3.10 -10.21
CA LEU A 219 -22.80 3.19 -8.82
C LEU A 219 -24.00 3.19 -7.87
N ASP A 220 -23.92 2.44 -6.78
CA ASP A 220 -24.86 2.54 -5.65
C ASP A 220 -24.23 3.32 -4.49
N TRP A 221 -22.91 3.26 -4.35
CA TRP A 221 -22.21 3.94 -3.26
C TRP A 221 -20.80 4.41 -3.64
N VAL A 222 -20.36 5.55 -3.10
CA VAL A 222 -18.99 6.07 -3.29
C VAL A 222 -18.32 6.44 -1.97
N GLY A 223 -17.13 5.91 -1.73
CA GLY A 223 -16.18 6.42 -0.73
C GLY A 223 -15.29 7.48 -1.37
N LEU A 224 -15.64 8.75 -1.17
CA LEU A 224 -14.98 9.90 -1.78
C LEU A 224 -13.90 10.47 -0.85
N ASP A 225 -12.64 10.42 -1.27
CA ASP A 225 -11.55 11.00 -0.49
C ASP A 225 -11.40 12.50 -0.79
N ILE A 226 -11.77 13.35 0.18
CA ILE A 226 -11.49 14.79 0.17
C ILE A 226 -10.22 15.04 0.98
N LYS A 227 -9.17 15.57 0.35
CA LYS A 227 -7.85 15.74 0.99
C LYS A 227 -7.63 17.12 1.62
N ALA A 228 -8.22 18.15 1.05
CA ALA A 228 -8.09 19.55 1.48
C ALA A 228 -9.26 20.40 0.98
N LEU A 229 -9.27 21.70 1.31
CA LEU A 229 -10.07 22.67 0.57
C LEU A 229 -9.55 22.80 -0.87
N PRO A 230 -10.37 23.24 -1.85
CA PRO A 230 -9.94 23.36 -3.23
C PRO A 230 -8.69 24.22 -3.42
N SER A 231 -8.52 25.27 -2.61
CA SER A 231 -7.35 26.16 -2.64
C SER A 231 -6.05 25.49 -2.18
N ASP A 232 -6.15 24.49 -1.30
CA ASP A 232 -5.02 23.92 -0.58
C ASP A 232 -4.67 22.52 -1.10
N TYR A 233 -5.44 22.01 -2.07
CA TYR A 233 -5.31 20.66 -2.62
C TYR A 233 -3.99 20.39 -3.33
N GLU A 234 -3.41 21.43 -3.95
CA GLU A 234 -2.12 21.36 -4.64
C GLU A 234 -0.98 21.04 -3.66
N LEU A 235 -1.08 21.51 -2.41
CA LEU A 235 -0.09 21.24 -1.36
C LEU A 235 0.01 19.75 -1.01
N ILE A 236 -1.06 18.99 -1.24
CA ILE A 236 -1.12 17.56 -0.93
C ILE A 236 -0.90 16.70 -2.16
N THR A 237 -1.53 17.06 -3.27
CA THR A 237 -1.62 16.20 -4.45
C THR A 237 -0.65 16.58 -5.56
N THR A 238 0.06 17.70 -5.41
CA THR A 238 0.87 18.37 -6.44
C THR A 238 0.10 18.65 -7.75
N ASN A 239 -1.23 18.54 -7.72
CA ASN A 239 -2.12 18.72 -8.86
C ASN A 239 -3.14 19.82 -8.57
N ARG A 240 -2.94 20.96 -9.22
CA ARG A 240 -3.76 22.17 -9.06
C ARG A 240 -5.24 22.00 -9.45
N ARG A 241 -5.57 21.04 -10.32
CA ARG A 241 -6.97 20.82 -10.76
C ARG A 241 -7.72 19.77 -9.94
N ALA A 242 -6.99 18.87 -9.28
CA ALA A 242 -7.60 17.77 -8.53
C ALA A 242 -8.61 18.29 -7.49
N GLY A 243 -8.28 19.37 -6.78
CA GLY A 243 -9.17 19.91 -5.75
C GLY A 243 -10.53 20.39 -6.26
N LEU A 244 -10.58 21.05 -7.42
CA LEU A 244 -11.85 21.50 -7.99
C LEU A 244 -12.71 20.31 -8.43
N ASP A 245 -12.09 19.33 -9.09
CA ASP A 245 -12.80 18.14 -9.59
C ASP A 245 -13.28 17.23 -8.44
N SER A 246 -12.46 17.02 -7.41
CA SER A 246 -12.82 16.24 -6.22
C SER A 246 -14.01 16.84 -5.46
N TRP A 247 -14.05 18.17 -5.33
CA TRP A 247 -15.17 18.85 -4.68
C TRP A 247 -16.41 18.89 -5.57
N ALA A 248 -16.25 19.13 -6.87
CA ALA A 248 -17.37 19.08 -7.83
C ALA A 248 -17.98 17.67 -7.95
N ALA A 249 -17.24 16.62 -7.58
CA ALA A 249 -17.77 15.26 -7.49
C ALA A 249 -18.91 15.14 -6.46
N ILE A 250 -18.90 15.93 -5.39
CA ILE A 250 -19.98 15.95 -4.38
C ILE A 250 -21.30 16.32 -5.05
N ASP A 251 -21.31 17.40 -5.83
CA ASP A 251 -22.52 17.85 -6.53
C ASP A 251 -22.94 16.85 -7.62
N ALA A 252 -21.98 16.24 -8.32
CA ALA A 252 -22.27 15.22 -9.32
C ALA A 252 -22.91 13.97 -8.71
N LEU A 253 -22.42 13.49 -7.55
CA LEU A 253 -22.97 12.35 -6.84
C LEU A 253 -24.37 12.63 -6.30
N ARG A 254 -24.58 13.82 -5.71
CA ARG A 254 -25.91 14.26 -5.25
C ARG A 254 -26.91 14.39 -6.38
N THR A 255 -26.49 14.98 -7.52
CA THR A 255 -27.37 15.15 -8.69
C THR A 255 -27.74 13.79 -9.30
N ALA A 256 -26.84 12.82 -9.23
CA ALA A 256 -27.07 11.46 -9.72
C ALA A 256 -27.79 10.55 -8.72
N ASP A 257 -28.12 11.04 -7.51
CA ASP A 257 -28.75 10.28 -6.43
C ASP A 257 -27.97 9.01 -6.04
N VAL A 258 -26.64 9.14 -5.98
CA VAL A 258 -25.72 8.07 -5.56
C VAL A 258 -25.34 8.29 -4.11
N ASP A 259 -25.50 7.26 -3.25
CA ASP A 259 -25.06 7.34 -1.85
C ASP A 259 -23.54 7.54 -1.78
N PHE A 260 -23.06 8.34 -0.84
CA PHE A 260 -21.62 8.54 -0.69
C PHE A 260 -21.22 8.97 0.72
N GLU A 261 -20.00 8.61 1.10
CA GLU A 261 -19.32 9.15 2.28
C GLU A 261 -18.11 9.98 1.83
N CYS A 262 -17.87 11.09 2.52
CA CYS A 262 -16.62 11.83 2.37
C CYS A 262 -15.63 11.42 3.46
N ARG A 263 -14.42 11.04 3.05
CA ARG A 263 -13.32 10.64 3.93
C ARG A 263 -12.16 11.62 3.82
N LEU A 264 -11.48 11.85 4.94
CA LEU A 264 -10.28 12.66 5.02
C LEU A 264 -9.20 11.88 5.76
N THR A 265 -8.03 11.69 5.15
CA THR A 265 -6.89 11.03 5.80
C THR A 265 -6.12 12.02 6.67
N TRP A 266 -5.86 11.64 7.92
CA TRP A 266 -4.97 12.37 8.83
C TRP A 266 -3.54 11.84 8.73
N HIS A 267 -2.57 12.73 8.51
CA HIS A 267 -1.15 12.38 8.52
C HIS A 267 -0.32 13.52 9.10
N GLY A 268 0.60 13.21 10.01
CA GLY A 268 1.39 14.21 10.76
C GLY A 268 2.38 15.00 9.90
N ALA A 269 2.83 14.44 8.77
CA ALA A 269 3.68 15.16 7.81
C ALA A 269 2.87 15.90 6.72
N CYS A 270 1.54 15.94 6.83
CA CYS A 270 0.72 16.71 5.89
C CYS A 270 0.92 18.20 6.14
N PRO A 271 1.09 19.03 5.09
CA PRO A 271 1.29 20.48 5.25
C PRO A 271 0.07 21.20 5.81
N LEU A 272 -1.09 20.55 5.89
CA LEU A 272 -2.29 21.11 6.50
C LEU A 272 -2.23 21.06 8.04
N SER A 273 -2.46 22.21 8.65
CA SER A 273 -2.61 22.32 10.11
C SER A 273 -3.90 21.64 10.60
N GLY A 274 -4.02 21.46 11.92
CA GLY A 274 -5.27 21.01 12.54
C GLY A 274 -6.44 21.96 12.24
N GLU A 275 -6.18 23.28 12.17
CA GLU A 275 -7.19 24.29 11.83
C GLU A 275 -7.67 24.15 10.38
N ASP A 276 -6.77 23.89 9.44
CA ASP A 276 -7.13 23.68 8.03
C ASP A 276 -8.05 22.47 7.84
N ARG A 277 -7.81 21.42 8.61
CA ARG A 277 -8.66 20.22 8.61
C ARG A 277 -10.03 20.49 9.22
N LEU A 278 -10.09 21.25 10.30
CA LEU A 278 -11.36 21.72 10.86
C LEU A 278 -12.14 22.57 9.85
N ARG A 279 -11.45 23.37 9.03
CA ARG A 279 -12.07 24.14 7.93
C ARG A 279 -12.63 23.23 6.84
N VAL A 280 -11.97 22.13 6.49
CA VAL A 280 -12.53 21.13 5.58
C VAL A 280 -13.80 20.53 6.16
N CYS A 281 -13.75 20.05 7.41
CA CYS A 281 -14.90 19.47 8.08
C CYS A 281 -16.07 20.45 8.21
N SER A 282 -15.81 21.72 8.55
CA SER A 282 -16.85 22.74 8.68
C SER A 282 -17.46 23.12 7.33
N THR A 283 -16.69 23.05 6.24
CA THR A 283 -17.20 23.27 4.88
C THR A 283 -18.03 22.09 4.38
N LEU A 284 -17.66 20.85 4.71
CA LEU A 284 -18.42 19.66 4.33
C LEU A 284 -19.68 19.50 5.16
N ARG A 285 -19.65 19.81 6.46
CA ARG A 285 -20.74 19.54 7.42
C ARG A 285 -22.15 19.96 6.94
N PRO A 286 -22.38 21.13 6.32
CA PRO A 286 -23.70 21.52 5.84
C PRO A 286 -24.24 20.65 4.70
N LEU A 287 -23.38 19.84 4.06
CA LEU A 287 -23.72 19.00 2.92
C LEU A 287 -24.11 17.57 3.31
N PHE A 288 -23.92 17.17 4.58
CA PHE A 288 -24.14 15.81 5.05
C PHE A 288 -25.01 15.76 6.31
N GLU A 289 -25.80 14.70 6.44
CA GLU A 289 -26.69 14.49 7.60
C GLU A 289 -25.94 13.98 8.84
N THR A 290 -24.84 13.27 8.64
CA THR A 290 -24.05 12.60 9.69
C THR A 290 -22.57 12.86 9.53
N LEU A 291 -21.88 13.07 10.65
CA LEU A 291 -20.42 13.15 10.72
C LEU A 291 -19.91 12.05 11.66
N GLU A 292 -19.15 11.10 11.13
CA GLU A 292 -18.51 10.04 11.92
C GLU A 292 -17.01 10.24 11.98
N PHE A 293 -16.43 10.08 13.18
CA PHE A 293 -14.99 10.00 13.39
C PHE A 293 -14.61 8.53 13.56
N ARG A 294 -13.91 7.97 12.58
CA ARG A 294 -13.32 6.63 12.65
C ARG A 294 -11.81 6.79 12.82
N ALA A 295 -11.29 6.27 13.93
CA ALA A 295 -9.87 6.29 14.29
C ALA A 295 -9.25 4.91 14.09
#